data_AF-A0A7J8C3N5-F1
#
_entry.id   AF-A0A7J8C3N5-F1
#
_cell.length_a   1.000
_cell.length_b   1.000
_cell.length_c   1.000
_cell.angle_alpha   90.00
_cell.angle_beta   90.00
_cell.angle_gamma   90.00
#
_symmetry.space_group_name_H-M   'P 1'
#
loop_
_entity.id
_entity.type
_entity.pdbx_description
1 polymer ?
#
loop_
_entity_poly.entity_id
_entity_poly.type
_entity_poly.pdbx_seq_one_letter_code
_entity_poly.pdbx_strand_id
1 'polypeptide(L)'
;MAFWIPLIYRGARAGGLKEAIVHSQYKRSPYIPGDFPDCPAGVLFAEEQAQHLLEKYKRRPPAKRPNYVKLGTLAPFCCPWEQLTRDWESRVQAQEELSVAFSPSSEESDLRGDRVSCVPTPEKTHEVSDEAGTSLHDSRPEGVMDTECPAQAGAEWEMNQDATSSLLCVLRSKTSLKQLSAWCAPSSGERWAARRAPGRGQQELTREACLSVLGRFPRALVWVTLSLLRKGSPEPHTMICVPAKEDFLQLSRDQLYCGPQEPKHSDPFKSKIRKQKEKRKIEKRQNQECAVSEGLAEEDPTAGPRAPTLGLWSGPLPNVTSHCSRVLLGFVTQGDFSMAVGCGEALGFVSLTGLLDMLSSQPAAERGLVLLRPPASLQYRFARIAIEV
;
A
#
# COMPACT_ATOMS: atom_id res chain seq x y z
N MET A 1 9.38 -24.57 -31.75
CA MET A 1 10.36 -25.36 -30.97
C MET A 1 11.76 -25.47 -31.58
N ALA A 2 11.95 -25.20 -32.87
CA ALA A 2 13.27 -25.34 -33.54
C ALA A 2 14.42 -24.58 -32.84
N PHE A 3 14.15 -23.41 -32.25
CA PHE A 3 15.17 -22.62 -31.55
C PHE A 3 15.33 -22.97 -30.06
N TRP A 4 14.35 -23.65 -29.46
CA TRP A 4 14.35 -23.98 -28.04
C TRP A 4 15.20 -25.22 -27.74
N ILE A 5 15.04 -26.26 -28.55
CA ILE A 5 15.70 -27.56 -28.36
C ILE A 5 17.24 -27.44 -28.36
N PRO A 6 17.88 -26.66 -29.27
CA PRO A 6 19.32 -26.46 -29.23
C PRO A 6 19.85 -25.87 -27.91
N LEU A 7 19.07 -25.00 -27.25
CA LEU A 7 19.46 -24.42 -25.95
C LEU A 7 19.45 -25.49 -24.85
N ILE A 8 18.45 -26.37 -24.86
CA ILE A 8 18.34 -27.48 -23.90
C ILE A 8 19.50 -28.47 -24.09
N TYR A 9 19.85 -28.81 -25.34
CA TYR A 9 21.01 -29.67 -25.60
C TYR A 9 22.34 -29.05 -25.16
N ARG A 10 22.43 -27.72 -25.05
CA ARG A 10 23.59 -27.01 -24.48
C ARG A 10 23.53 -26.88 -22.96
N GLY A 11 22.53 -27.48 -22.30
CA GLY A 11 22.40 -27.51 -20.84
C GLY A 11 21.63 -26.34 -20.23
N ALA A 12 20.93 -25.52 -21.03
CA ALA A 12 20.07 -24.47 -20.49
C ALA A 12 18.91 -25.07 -19.68
N ARG A 13 18.58 -24.44 -18.54
CA ARG A 13 17.44 -24.82 -17.70
C ARG A 13 16.30 -23.84 -17.88
N ALA A 14 15.10 -24.35 -18.09
CA ALA A 14 13.89 -23.54 -18.24
C ALA A 14 13.27 -23.24 -16.87
N GLY A 15 13.04 -21.96 -16.59
CA GLY A 15 12.24 -21.51 -15.46
C GLY A 15 10.79 -21.25 -15.89
N GLY A 16 9.86 -21.41 -14.95
CA GLY A 16 8.46 -21.05 -15.12
C GLY A 16 8.13 -19.69 -14.51
N LEU A 17 6.84 -19.50 -14.19
CA LEU A 17 6.33 -18.27 -13.60
C LEU A 17 6.98 -17.97 -12.24
N LYS A 18 7.26 -19.00 -11.45
CA LYS A 18 7.90 -18.85 -10.13
C LYS A 18 9.30 -18.23 -10.28
N GLU A 19 10.10 -18.72 -11.21
CA GLU A 19 11.44 -18.21 -11.49
C GLU A 19 11.40 -16.76 -12.01
N ALA A 20 10.38 -16.40 -12.80
CA ALA A 20 10.17 -15.03 -13.26
C ALA A 20 9.87 -14.06 -12.09
N ILE A 21 9.06 -14.48 -11.12
CA ILE A 21 8.76 -13.70 -9.91
C ILE A 21 10.04 -13.53 -9.07
N VAL A 22 10.76 -14.63 -8.82
CA VAL A 22 12.04 -14.60 -8.05
C VAL A 22 13.06 -13.69 -8.73
N HIS A 23 13.14 -13.72 -10.07
CA HIS A 23 14.00 -12.83 -10.84
C HIS A 23 13.65 -11.35 -10.60
N SER A 24 12.37 -10.99 -10.67
CA SER A 24 11.93 -9.62 -10.40
C SER A 24 12.19 -9.19 -8.95
N GLN A 25 11.94 -10.08 -7.99
CA GLN A 25 12.23 -9.83 -6.57
C GLN A 25 13.72 -9.56 -6.33
N TYR A 26 14.61 -10.38 -6.88
CA TYR A 26 16.07 -10.18 -6.75
C TYR A 26 16.57 -8.94 -7.50
N LYS A 27 15.90 -8.57 -8.60
CA LYS A 27 16.12 -7.31 -9.29
C LYS A 27 15.51 -6.11 -8.54
N ARG A 28 14.76 -6.35 -7.45
CA ARG A 28 14.03 -5.35 -6.68
C ARG A 28 13.03 -4.53 -7.51
N SER A 29 12.43 -5.18 -8.50
CA SER A 29 11.42 -4.60 -9.39
C SER A 29 10.05 -5.23 -9.12
N PRO A 30 8.96 -4.45 -9.09
CA PRO A 30 7.62 -5.01 -9.06
C PRO A 30 7.35 -5.89 -10.28
N TYR A 31 6.62 -6.97 -10.08
CA TYR A 31 6.22 -7.97 -11.06
C TYR A 31 4.78 -7.72 -11.54
N ILE A 32 4.61 -7.66 -12.86
CA ILE A 32 3.30 -7.55 -13.52
C ILE A 32 2.69 -8.96 -13.60
N PRO A 33 1.39 -9.17 -13.29
CA PRO A 33 0.36 -8.16 -13.06
C PRO A 33 0.14 -7.76 -11.59
N GLY A 34 0.65 -8.53 -10.64
CA GLY A 34 0.12 -8.54 -9.28
C GLY A 34 0.60 -7.48 -8.30
N ASP A 35 1.77 -6.88 -8.53
CA ASP A 35 2.37 -6.01 -7.52
C ASP A 35 1.84 -4.57 -7.53
N PHE A 36 1.18 -4.14 -8.60
CA PHE A 36 0.75 -2.75 -8.76
C PHE A 36 -0.69 -2.55 -8.26
N PRO A 37 -0.89 -1.85 -7.13
CA PRO A 37 -2.22 -1.72 -6.52
C PRO A 37 -3.15 -0.74 -7.23
N ASP A 38 -2.62 0.11 -8.12
CA ASP A 38 -3.39 1.10 -8.88
C ASP A 38 -3.98 0.55 -10.19
N CYS A 39 -3.48 -0.58 -10.67
CA CYS A 39 -3.93 -1.18 -11.92
C CYS A 39 -5.16 -2.08 -11.69
N PRO A 40 -6.21 -2.02 -12.53
CA PRO A 40 -7.35 -2.93 -12.44
C PRO A 40 -6.94 -4.42 -12.46
N ALA A 41 -5.94 -4.78 -13.27
CA ALA A 41 -5.42 -6.13 -13.31
C ALA A 41 -4.76 -6.55 -11.98
N GLY A 42 -4.08 -5.62 -11.31
CA GLY A 42 -3.47 -5.86 -9.99
C GLY A 42 -4.52 -6.04 -8.90
N VAL A 43 -5.62 -5.27 -8.94
CA VAL A 43 -6.74 -5.42 -8.00
C VAL A 43 -7.40 -6.80 -8.15
N LEU A 44 -7.74 -7.20 -9.39
CA LEU A 44 -8.33 -8.52 -9.64
C LEU A 44 -7.40 -9.66 -9.22
N PHE A 45 -6.11 -9.55 -9.52
CA PHE A 45 -5.12 -10.55 -9.10
C PHE A 45 -4.96 -10.61 -7.58
N ALA A 46 -4.98 -9.47 -6.88
CA ALA A 46 -4.93 -9.44 -5.43
C ALA A 46 -6.19 -10.05 -4.79
N GLU A 47 -7.36 -9.84 -5.38
CA GLU A 47 -8.61 -10.47 -4.96
C GLU A 47 -8.58 -11.99 -5.14
N GLU A 48 -8.12 -12.48 -6.29
CA GLU A 48 -7.95 -13.92 -6.56
C GLU A 48 -6.99 -14.56 -5.55
N GLN A 49 -5.83 -13.94 -5.33
CA GLN A 49 -4.88 -14.41 -4.32
C GLN A 49 -5.47 -14.42 -2.91
N ALA A 50 -6.22 -13.37 -2.54
CA ALA A 50 -6.88 -13.28 -1.25
C ALA A 50 -7.92 -14.39 -1.07
N GLN A 51 -8.69 -14.71 -2.11
CA GLN A 51 -9.67 -15.81 -2.10
C GLN A 51 -8.97 -17.16 -1.92
N HIS A 52 -7.89 -17.42 -2.67
CA HIS A 52 -7.12 -18.66 -2.54
C HIS A 52 -6.48 -18.81 -1.15
N LEU A 53 -5.93 -17.74 -0.58
CA LEU A 53 -5.39 -17.74 0.78
C LEU A 53 -6.48 -17.93 1.85
N LEU A 54 -7.65 -17.34 1.64
CA LEU A 54 -8.82 -17.52 2.51
C LEU A 54 -9.33 -18.96 2.47
N GLU A 55 -9.39 -19.57 1.29
CA GLU A 55 -9.76 -20.98 1.12
C GLU A 55 -8.76 -21.89 1.87
N LYS A 56 -7.46 -21.67 1.67
CA LYS A 56 -6.40 -22.38 2.39
C LYS A 56 -6.51 -22.21 3.90
N TYR A 57 -6.87 -21.02 4.37
CA TYR A 57 -7.09 -20.75 5.80
C TYR A 57 -8.34 -21.45 6.35
N LYS A 58 -9.42 -21.53 5.57
CA LYS A 58 -10.65 -22.25 5.93
C LYS A 58 -10.46 -23.76 5.95
N ARG A 59 -9.63 -24.31 5.04
CA ARG A 59 -9.28 -25.74 4.98
C ARG A 59 -8.50 -26.21 6.22
N ARG A 60 -7.68 -25.34 6.81
CA ARG A 60 -6.93 -25.66 8.04
C ARG A 60 -7.86 -25.68 9.26
N PRO A 61 -7.79 -26.71 10.13
CA PRO A 61 -8.61 -26.76 11.33
C PRO A 61 -8.22 -25.63 12.31
N PRO A 62 -9.14 -25.19 13.19
CA PRO A 62 -8.94 -24.02 14.05
C PRO A 62 -7.66 -24.03 14.92
N ALA A 63 -7.24 -25.20 15.41
CA ALA A 63 -6.06 -25.33 16.26
C ALA A 63 -4.72 -25.30 15.49
N LYS A 64 -4.75 -25.36 14.15
CA LYS A 64 -3.56 -25.40 13.28
C LYS A 64 -3.41 -24.14 12.42
N ARG A 65 -4.26 -23.13 12.63
CA ARG A 65 -4.20 -21.85 11.94
C ARG A 65 -4.01 -20.71 12.95
N PRO A 66 -3.28 -19.64 12.58
CA PRO A 66 -3.10 -18.49 13.45
C PRO A 66 -4.42 -17.76 13.69
N ASN A 67 -4.58 -17.18 14.88
CA ASN A 67 -5.67 -16.24 15.14
C ASN A 67 -5.16 -14.82 14.89
N TYR A 68 -5.47 -14.27 13.73
CA TYR A 68 -4.98 -12.95 13.29
C TYR A 68 -5.55 -11.80 14.13
N VAL A 69 -6.77 -11.93 14.64
CA VAL A 69 -7.37 -10.94 15.56
C VAL A 69 -6.50 -10.78 16.80
N LYS A 70 -6.06 -11.89 17.41
CA LYS A 70 -5.16 -11.84 18.58
C LYS A 70 -3.77 -11.32 18.28
N LEU A 71 -3.30 -11.54 17.05
CA LEU A 71 -1.98 -11.08 16.59
C LEU A 71 -1.97 -9.60 16.17
N GLY A 72 -3.15 -8.97 16.11
CA GLY A 72 -3.27 -7.56 15.71
C GLY A 72 -3.33 -7.36 14.19
N THR A 73 -3.50 -8.41 13.40
CA THR A 73 -3.52 -8.35 11.93
C THR A 73 -4.97 -8.25 11.45
N LEU A 74 -5.34 -7.10 10.89
CA LEU A 74 -6.70 -6.82 10.39
C LEU A 74 -6.99 -7.52 9.06
N ALA A 75 -6.07 -7.41 8.10
CA ALA A 75 -6.20 -7.95 6.75
C ALA A 75 -4.99 -8.85 6.42
N PRO A 76 -5.03 -10.15 6.75
CA PRO A 76 -3.88 -11.06 6.57
C PRO A 76 -3.69 -11.57 5.14
N PHE A 77 -4.66 -11.36 4.25
CA PHE A 77 -4.67 -11.93 2.89
C PHE A 77 -4.70 -10.87 1.78
N CYS A 78 -4.80 -9.59 2.15
CA CYS A 78 -4.80 -8.47 1.22
C CYS A 78 -4.21 -7.25 1.93
N CYS A 79 -3.78 -6.27 1.14
CA CYS A 79 -3.26 -5.02 1.65
C CYS A 79 -4.32 -3.92 1.46
N PRO A 80 -4.93 -3.38 2.53
CA PRO A 80 -5.97 -2.36 2.45
C PRO A 80 -5.38 -0.97 2.16
N TRP A 81 -4.85 -0.78 0.94
CA TRP A 81 -4.17 0.44 0.51
C TRP A 81 -5.05 1.69 0.61
N GLU A 82 -6.31 1.59 0.18
CA GLU A 82 -7.28 2.70 0.20
C GLU A 82 -7.57 3.22 1.60
N GLN A 83 -7.75 2.31 2.55
CA GLN A 83 -7.99 2.69 3.95
C GLN A 83 -6.73 3.27 4.56
N LEU A 84 -5.57 2.67 4.28
CA LEU A 84 -4.29 3.16 4.77
C LEU A 84 -4.02 4.60 4.30
N THR A 85 -4.22 4.91 3.02
CA THR A 85 -3.98 6.28 2.50
C THR A 85 -5.00 7.29 3.02
N ARG A 86 -6.28 6.91 3.14
CA ARG A 86 -7.33 7.74 3.77
C ARG A 86 -7.03 8.03 5.24
N ASP A 87 -6.60 7.02 5.99
CA ASP A 87 -6.24 7.16 7.41
C ASP A 87 -5.06 8.12 7.58
N TRP A 88 -4.05 8.06 6.71
CA TRP A 88 -2.91 8.97 6.75
C TRP A 88 -3.27 10.39 6.31
N GLU A 89 -4.12 10.55 5.29
CA GLU A 89 -4.63 11.85 4.86
C GLU A 89 -5.39 12.54 6.01
N SER A 90 -6.28 11.80 6.68
CA SER A 90 -7.05 12.29 7.83
C SER A 90 -6.15 12.69 9.00
N ARG A 91 -5.05 11.95 9.24
CA ARG A 91 -4.08 12.26 10.29
C ARG A 91 -3.34 13.58 10.04
N VAL A 92 -2.90 13.80 8.80
CA VAL A 92 -2.17 15.03 8.44
C VAL A 92 -3.10 16.24 8.58
N GLN A 93 -4.33 16.13 8.08
CA GLN A 93 -5.35 17.19 8.22
C GLN A 93 -5.62 17.52 9.70
N ALA A 94 -5.81 16.49 10.55
CA ALA A 94 -6.06 16.70 11.98
C ALA A 94 -4.86 17.35 12.71
N GLN A 95 -3.63 17.04 12.30
CA GLN A 95 -2.43 17.69 12.86
C GLN A 95 -2.32 19.16 12.45
N GLU A 96 -2.72 19.50 11.22
CA GLU A 96 -2.76 20.88 10.74
C GLU A 96 -3.82 21.69 11.50
N GLU A 97 -5.03 21.16 11.68
CA GLU A 97 -6.10 21.81 12.44
C GLU A 97 -5.71 22.10 13.89
N LEU A 98 -5.02 21.16 14.56
CA LEU A 98 -4.50 21.37 15.90
C LEU A 98 -3.42 22.48 15.91
N SER A 99 -2.53 22.52 14.92
CA SER A 99 -1.48 23.55 14.85
C SER A 99 -2.04 24.97 14.62
N VAL A 100 -3.18 25.09 13.92
CA VAL A 100 -3.89 26.36 13.72
C VAL A 100 -4.62 26.78 15.00
N ALA A 101 -5.18 25.84 15.76
CA ALA A 101 -5.88 26.12 17.02
C ALA A 101 -4.95 26.52 18.19
N PHE A 102 -3.67 26.16 18.15
CA PHE A 102 -2.68 26.50 19.19
C PHE A 102 -1.89 27.80 18.93
N SER A 103 -2.26 28.60 17.93
CA SER A 103 -1.63 29.91 17.68
C SER A 103 -2.50 31.04 18.25
N PRO A 104 -2.16 31.66 19.41
CA PRO A 104 -2.80 32.89 19.82
C PRO A 104 -2.03 34.07 19.20
N SER A 105 -2.68 34.84 18.34
CA SER A 105 -2.29 36.23 18.12
C SER A 105 -3.54 37.10 18.22
N SER A 106 -3.73 37.62 19.42
CA SER A 106 -4.41 38.88 19.66
C SER A 106 -3.77 39.96 18.77
N GLU A 107 -4.58 40.64 17.96
CA GLU A 107 -4.64 42.11 17.93
C GLU A 107 -5.87 42.53 17.13
N GLU A 108 -6.89 42.86 17.91
CA GLU A 108 -8.02 43.69 17.54
C GLU A 108 -7.46 45.08 17.20
N SER A 109 -7.67 45.55 15.97
CA SER A 109 -7.53 46.95 15.62
C SER A 109 -8.56 47.28 14.54
N ASP A 110 -9.68 47.79 15.02
CA ASP A 110 -10.70 48.51 14.28
C ASP A 110 -10.10 49.61 13.40
N LEU A 111 -10.42 49.61 12.11
CA LEU A 111 -10.82 50.85 11.42
C LEU A 111 -11.91 50.54 10.38
N ARG A 112 -13.09 51.10 10.65
CA ARG A 112 -14.25 51.24 9.76
C ARG A 112 -13.98 52.26 8.64
N GLY A 113 -14.61 52.01 7.50
CA GLY A 113 -14.87 52.96 6.40
C GLY A 113 -14.00 52.66 5.18
N ASP A 114 -14.49 52.43 3.97
CA ASP A 114 -15.72 52.91 3.34
C ASP A 114 -16.08 52.01 2.14
N ARG A 115 -17.38 51.94 1.82
CA ARG A 115 -17.95 51.23 0.67
C ARG A 115 -17.69 52.02 -0.62
N VAL A 116 -17.16 51.41 -1.68
CA VAL A 116 -17.59 51.68 -3.06
C VAL A 116 -17.49 50.41 -3.92
N SER A 117 -18.60 50.08 -4.57
CA SER A 117 -18.79 49.06 -5.61
C SER A 117 -18.27 49.55 -6.97
N CYS A 118 -17.79 48.67 -7.85
CA CYS A 118 -18.35 48.49 -9.21
C CYS A 118 -17.66 47.41 -10.08
N VAL A 119 -18.54 46.65 -10.73
CA VAL A 119 -18.58 45.76 -11.92
C VAL A 119 -17.58 46.03 -13.08
N PRO A 120 -17.28 45.04 -13.97
CA PRO A 120 -16.08 45.01 -14.83
C PRO A 120 -16.25 45.37 -16.32
N THR A 121 -15.08 45.52 -17.00
CA THR A 121 -14.75 45.39 -18.46
C THR A 121 -15.20 46.53 -19.40
N PRO A 122 -14.45 46.88 -20.48
CA PRO A 122 -14.11 45.96 -21.58
C PRO A 122 -12.75 46.10 -22.32
N GLU A 123 -12.59 45.09 -23.18
CA GLU A 123 -11.65 44.72 -24.24
C GLU A 123 -10.86 45.81 -25.00
N LYS A 124 -9.69 45.39 -25.52
CA LYS A 124 -9.25 45.77 -26.87
C LYS A 124 -8.45 44.66 -27.57
N THR A 125 -9.08 44.17 -28.63
CA THR A 125 -8.57 43.35 -29.73
C THR A 125 -7.53 44.11 -30.55
N HIS A 126 -6.53 43.42 -31.10
CA HIS A 126 -5.88 43.80 -32.36
C HIS A 126 -5.43 42.53 -33.09
N GLU A 127 -6.15 42.19 -34.16
CA GLU A 127 -5.70 41.34 -35.26
C GLU A 127 -5.07 42.24 -36.34
N VAL A 128 -4.01 41.77 -37.01
CA VAL A 128 -3.73 42.03 -38.43
C VAL A 128 -3.10 40.77 -39.01
N SER A 129 -3.59 40.39 -40.19
CA SER A 129 -3.30 39.18 -40.95
C SER A 129 -2.34 39.44 -42.13
N ASP A 130 -1.77 38.33 -42.62
CA ASP A 130 -1.63 37.92 -44.04
C ASP A 130 -0.34 38.11 -44.88
N GLU A 131 0.09 36.93 -45.39
CA GLU A 131 0.47 36.55 -46.78
C GLU A 131 1.89 36.01 -47.10
N ALA A 132 1.92 34.67 -47.27
CA ALA A 132 2.26 33.90 -48.49
C ALA A 132 3.72 33.61 -48.96
N GLY A 133 3.99 32.31 -49.24
CA GLY A 133 4.83 31.84 -50.37
C GLY A 133 5.83 30.68 -50.13
N THR A 134 5.42 29.39 -50.23
CA THR A 134 5.76 28.39 -51.30
C THR A 134 7.06 27.55 -51.14
N SER A 135 6.95 26.20 -50.96
CA SER A 135 7.30 25.17 -51.99
C SER A 135 7.57 23.72 -51.45
N LEU A 136 6.77 22.76 -51.94
CA LEU A 136 7.06 21.40 -52.50
C LEU A 136 7.83 20.33 -51.65
N HIS A 137 7.21 19.22 -51.22
CA HIS A 137 6.81 17.95 -51.90
C HIS A 137 7.89 16.83 -51.79
N ASP A 138 7.59 15.71 -51.11
CA ASP A 138 7.61 14.35 -51.71
C ASP A 138 6.92 13.29 -50.81
N SER A 139 6.45 12.19 -51.41
CA SER A 139 5.25 11.43 -50.98
C SER A 139 5.40 9.89 -51.02
N ARG A 140 4.82 9.21 -50.00
CA ARG A 140 4.09 7.89 -50.01
C ARG A 140 4.85 6.56 -50.28
N PRO A 141 4.24 5.34 -50.13
CA PRO A 141 2.88 4.94 -49.68
C PRO A 141 2.84 3.84 -48.56
N GLU A 142 1.80 3.76 -47.71
CA GLU A 142 0.53 2.96 -47.73
C GLU A 142 0.60 1.47 -47.33
N GLY A 143 -0.36 1.09 -46.47
CA GLY A 143 -0.73 -0.28 -46.10
C GLY A 143 -1.95 -0.28 -45.17
N VAL A 144 -3.13 -0.03 -45.75
CA VAL A 144 -4.47 -0.12 -45.13
C VAL A 144 -4.93 -1.58 -45.16
N MET A 145 -5.43 -2.10 -44.03
CA MET A 145 -6.47 -3.14 -44.04
C MET A 145 -7.41 -2.93 -42.84
N ASP A 146 -8.62 -2.47 -43.15
CA ASP A 146 -9.79 -2.53 -42.29
C ASP A 146 -10.45 -3.91 -42.45
N THR A 147 -10.81 -4.55 -41.34
CA THR A 147 -11.94 -5.49 -41.33
C THR A 147 -12.60 -5.46 -39.95
N GLU A 148 -13.92 -5.29 -40.00
CA GLU A 148 -14.82 -4.85 -38.95
C GLU A 148 -14.97 -5.82 -37.77
N CYS A 149 -15.25 -5.25 -36.60
CA CYS A 149 -15.83 -5.93 -35.45
C CYS A 149 -17.35 -6.10 -35.62
N PRO A 150 -17.95 -7.19 -35.13
CA PRO A 150 -19.33 -7.12 -34.65
C PRO A 150 -19.33 -6.65 -33.20
N ALA A 151 -19.94 -5.49 -32.97
CA ALA A 151 -20.36 -5.02 -31.67
C ALA A 151 -21.34 -6.01 -31.02
N GLN A 152 -21.12 -6.35 -29.76
CA GLN A 152 -22.19 -6.78 -28.86
C GLN A 152 -22.27 -5.82 -27.68
N ALA A 153 -23.47 -5.29 -27.53
CA ALA A 153 -23.87 -4.21 -26.67
C ALA A 153 -23.88 -4.60 -25.18
N GLY A 154 -23.70 -3.58 -24.34
CA GLY A 154 -24.47 -3.45 -23.11
C GLY A 154 -23.87 -4.10 -21.87
N ALA A 155 -22.75 -3.56 -21.40
CA ALA A 155 -22.59 -3.36 -19.96
C ALA A 155 -22.21 -1.90 -19.77
N GLU A 156 -23.22 -1.04 -19.72
CA GLU A 156 -23.10 0.31 -19.19
C GLU A 156 -22.65 0.17 -17.73
N TRP A 157 -21.37 0.43 -17.47
CA TRP A 157 -20.94 0.68 -16.11
C TRP A 157 -21.25 2.13 -15.85
N GLU A 158 -22.34 2.35 -15.11
CA GLU A 158 -22.63 3.62 -14.45
C GLU A 158 -21.36 4.05 -13.71
N MET A 159 -20.67 5.03 -14.29
CA MET A 159 -19.67 5.81 -13.59
C MET A 159 -20.43 6.56 -12.50
N ASN A 160 -20.50 5.98 -11.30
CA ASN A 160 -20.84 6.73 -10.11
C ASN A 160 -19.82 7.85 -9.99
N GLN A 161 -20.23 9.03 -10.47
CA GLN A 161 -19.56 10.30 -10.30
C GLN A 161 -19.69 10.70 -8.83
N ASP A 162 -18.90 10.07 -7.97
CA ASP A 162 -18.60 10.67 -6.68
C ASP A 162 -17.45 11.65 -6.88
N ALA A 163 -17.81 12.92 -6.76
CA ALA A 163 -16.96 14.09 -6.96
C ALA A 163 -15.68 14.04 -6.12
N THR A 164 -14.54 14.31 -6.78
CA THR A 164 -13.33 14.92 -6.22
C THR A 164 -12.63 14.22 -5.04
N SER A 165 -12.61 12.89 -5.00
CA SER A 165 -11.64 12.16 -4.18
C SER A 165 -10.49 11.67 -5.08
N SER A 166 -9.29 12.25 -4.93
CA SER A 166 -8.09 11.85 -5.70
C SER A 166 -7.81 10.34 -5.58
N LEU A 167 -7.95 9.59 -6.66
CA LEU A 167 -7.73 8.14 -6.68
C LEU A 167 -6.34 7.74 -6.14
N LEU A 168 -6.25 6.53 -5.56
CA LEU A 168 -4.98 5.93 -5.15
C LEU A 168 -4.02 5.91 -6.35
N CYS A 169 -2.83 6.46 -6.20
CA CYS A 169 -1.84 6.49 -7.26
C CYS A 169 -0.50 5.94 -6.79
N VAL A 170 0.26 5.34 -7.70
CA VAL A 170 1.65 4.92 -7.43
C VAL A 170 2.60 5.95 -8.04
N LEU A 171 3.46 6.53 -7.21
CA LEU A 171 4.44 7.52 -7.65
C LEU A 171 5.55 6.87 -8.47
N ARG A 172 5.53 7.06 -9.80
CA ARG A 172 6.53 6.52 -10.74
C ARG A 172 7.54 7.55 -11.25
N SER A 173 7.40 8.81 -10.86
CA SER A 173 8.27 9.90 -11.34
C SER A 173 9.71 9.72 -10.85
N LYS A 174 10.66 9.52 -11.77
CA LYS A 174 12.08 9.32 -11.42
C LYS A 174 12.68 10.52 -10.69
N THR A 175 12.20 11.73 -10.93
CA THR A 175 12.71 12.94 -10.24
C THR A 175 12.31 12.90 -8.76
N SER A 176 11.02 12.68 -8.49
CA SER A 176 10.48 12.56 -7.13
C SER A 176 11.08 11.37 -6.39
N LEU A 177 11.21 10.21 -7.05
CA LEU A 177 11.80 9.03 -6.42
C LEU A 177 13.30 9.22 -6.09
N LYS A 178 14.07 9.93 -6.93
CA LYS A 178 15.48 10.27 -6.62
C LYS A 178 15.58 11.23 -5.43
N GLN A 179 14.63 12.14 -5.28
CA GLN A 179 14.56 13.02 -4.13
C GLN A 179 14.22 12.24 -2.86
N LEU A 180 13.21 11.37 -2.91
CA LEU A 180 12.85 10.50 -1.79
C LEU A 180 13.98 9.53 -1.41
N SER A 181 14.70 8.99 -2.40
CA SER A 181 15.83 8.09 -2.14
C SER A 181 16.98 8.80 -1.41
N ALA A 182 17.21 10.08 -1.72
CA ALA A 182 18.18 10.90 -1.00
C ALA A 182 17.78 11.13 0.46
N TRP A 183 16.48 11.31 0.73
CA TRP A 183 15.97 11.52 2.09
C TRP A 183 15.93 10.25 2.95
N CYS A 184 15.66 9.10 2.33
CA CYS A 184 15.68 7.80 3.00
C CYS A 184 17.10 7.31 3.34
N ALA A 185 18.13 7.85 2.70
CA ALA A 185 19.52 7.48 2.98
C ALA A 185 19.97 8.02 4.35
N PRO A 186 20.69 7.21 5.16
CA PRO A 186 21.22 7.68 6.44
C PRO A 186 22.23 8.80 6.21
N SER A 187 22.19 9.81 7.06
CA SER A 187 23.17 10.91 6.98
C SER A 187 24.55 10.53 7.53
N SER A 188 24.71 9.39 8.22
CA SER A 188 25.99 8.96 8.81
C SER A 188 26.34 7.51 8.49
N GLY A 189 27.54 7.29 7.94
CA GLY A 189 28.16 6.00 7.68
C GLY A 189 29.26 6.12 6.63
N GLU A 190 30.49 5.73 6.96
CA GLU A 190 31.69 5.87 6.09
C GLU A 190 31.50 5.26 4.68
N ARG A 191 30.75 4.14 4.58
CA ARG A 191 30.40 3.52 3.28
C ARG A 191 29.44 4.33 2.41
N TRP A 192 28.68 5.26 3.00
CA TRP A 192 27.66 6.06 2.30
C TRP A 192 28.08 7.52 2.12
N ALA A 193 29.01 8.02 2.94
CA ALA A 193 29.69 9.29 2.72
C ALA A 193 30.41 9.30 1.35
N ALA A 194 31.01 8.18 0.94
CA ALA A 194 31.66 8.05 -0.38
C ALA A 194 30.69 8.14 -1.58
N ARG A 195 29.39 7.88 -1.40
CA ARG A 195 28.37 8.03 -2.47
C ARG A 195 27.78 9.43 -2.56
N ARG A 196 27.96 10.26 -1.53
CA ARG A 196 27.61 11.69 -1.60
C ARG A 196 28.80 12.44 -2.19
N ALA A 197 28.88 12.44 -3.51
CA ALA A 197 29.71 13.43 -4.18
C ALA A 197 29.24 14.83 -3.72
N PRO A 198 30.14 15.70 -3.22
CA PRO A 198 29.79 16.94 -2.52
C PRO A 198 29.21 18.06 -3.43
N GLY A 199 28.62 17.72 -4.59
CA GLY A 199 28.40 18.69 -5.67
C GLY A 199 27.08 18.61 -6.44
N ARG A 200 26.04 17.89 -5.97
CA ARG A 200 24.70 18.03 -6.56
C ARG A 200 23.76 18.57 -5.49
N GLY A 201 23.11 19.70 -5.75
CA GLY A 201 22.17 20.39 -4.86
C GLY A 201 21.04 19.48 -4.40
N GLN A 202 21.31 18.66 -3.38
CA GLN A 202 20.30 17.86 -2.72
C GLN A 202 19.48 18.81 -1.87
N GLN A 203 18.22 18.99 -2.24
CA GLN A 203 17.27 19.72 -1.43
C GLN A 203 17.14 19.00 -0.09
N GLU A 204 17.50 19.70 0.99
CA GLU A 204 17.34 19.17 2.34
C GLU A 204 15.86 18.85 2.60
N LEU A 205 15.63 17.88 3.49
CA LEU A 205 14.29 17.50 3.93
C LEU A 205 13.70 18.69 4.71
N THR A 206 13.06 19.60 3.97
CA THR A 206 12.40 20.80 4.47
C THR A 206 10.89 20.59 4.43
N ARG A 207 10.17 21.19 5.39
CA ARG A 207 8.72 21.07 5.49
C ARG A 207 8.01 21.51 4.20
N GLU A 208 8.48 22.58 3.57
CA GLU A 208 7.94 23.12 2.31
C GLU A 208 8.10 22.15 1.14
N ALA A 209 9.26 21.47 1.03
CA ALA A 209 9.48 20.46 0.00
C ALA A 209 8.56 19.25 0.19
N CYS A 210 8.34 18.81 1.44
CA CYS A 210 7.38 17.76 1.76
C CYS A 210 5.96 18.17 1.35
N LEU A 211 5.50 19.35 1.75
CA LEU A 211 4.15 19.86 1.42
C LEU A 211 3.94 20.01 -0.09
N SER A 212 4.96 20.45 -0.83
CA SER A 212 4.89 20.57 -2.29
C SER A 212 4.67 19.20 -2.97
N VAL A 213 5.31 18.15 -2.45
CA VAL A 213 5.16 16.78 -2.96
C VAL A 213 3.79 16.20 -2.57
N LEU A 214 3.33 16.45 -1.34
CA LEU A 214 2.04 15.98 -0.84
C LEU A 214 0.85 16.67 -1.50
N GLY A 215 0.92 17.98 -1.73
CA GLY A 215 -0.14 18.74 -2.40
C GLY A 215 -0.40 18.26 -3.84
N ARG A 216 0.64 17.74 -4.50
CA ARG A 216 0.49 17.14 -5.84
C ARG A 216 -0.07 15.73 -5.82
N PHE A 217 0.23 14.96 -4.77
CA PHE A 217 -0.11 13.54 -4.66
C PHE A 217 -0.55 13.18 -3.22
N PRO A 218 -1.78 13.51 -2.80
CA PRO A 218 -2.22 13.34 -1.41
C PRO A 218 -2.37 11.85 -1.02
N ARG A 219 -2.84 11.00 -1.95
CA ARG A 219 -3.00 9.55 -1.76
C ARG A 219 -2.04 8.73 -2.63
N ALA A 220 -0.77 9.10 -2.58
CA ALA A 220 0.29 8.38 -3.29
C ALA A 220 0.92 7.25 -2.46
N LEU A 221 1.18 6.14 -3.14
CA LEU A 221 2.04 5.06 -2.69
C LEU A 221 3.40 5.13 -3.38
N VAL A 222 4.43 4.76 -2.63
CA VAL A 222 5.80 4.65 -3.13
C VAL A 222 6.25 3.21 -2.94
N TRP A 223 6.79 2.59 -3.99
CA TRP A 223 7.43 1.30 -3.81
C TRP A 223 8.77 1.47 -3.10
N VAL A 224 9.04 0.59 -2.16
CA VAL A 224 10.25 0.57 -1.35
C VAL A 224 10.84 -0.81 -1.34
N THR A 225 12.16 -0.85 -1.34
CA THR A 225 12.94 -2.04 -1.08
C THR A 225 13.30 -2.03 0.40
N LEU A 226 13.19 -3.19 1.03
CA LEU A 226 13.38 -3.39 2.46
C LEU A 226 14.45 -4.44 2.66
N SER A 227 15.50 -4.08 3.40
CA SER A 227 16.55 -5.01 3.78
C SER A 227 16.56 -5.17 5.30
N LEU A 228 16.35 -6.40 5.78
CA LEU A 228 16.40 -6.69 7.21
C LEU A 228 17.82 -6.49 7.74
N LEU A 229 17.95 -5.84 8.90
CA LEU A 229 19.25 -5.64 9.54
C LEU A 229 19.86 -6.94 10.09
N ARG A 230 19.00 -7.86 10.50
CA ARG A 230 19.36 -9.09 11.22
C ARG A 230 18.60 -10.27 10.64
N LYS A 231 18.82 -11.44 11.24
CA LYS A 231 18.17 -12.70 10.82
C LYS A 231 16.65 -12.55 10.80
N GLY A 232 16.07 -12.95 9.68
CA GLY A 232 14.63 -13.00 9.44
C GLY A 232 14.37 -13.15 7.94
N SER A 233 13.18 -13.62 7.62
CA SER A 233 12.66 -13.67 6.26
C SER A 233 11.33 -12.92 6.26
N PRO A 234 11.19 -11.82 5.53
CA PRO A 234 9.91 -11.12 5.43
C PRO A 234 8.92 -12.01 4.70
N GLU A 235 7.67 -12.08 5.18
CA GLU A 235 6.59 -12.82 4.51
C GLU A 235 5.77 -11.86 3.63
N PRO A 236 5.03 -12.36 2.61
CA PRO A 236 4.01 -11.57 1.93
C PRO A 236 2.98 -11.01 2.92
N HIS A 237 2.42 -9.83 2.62
CA HIS A 237 1.50 -9.09 3.50
C HIS A 237 2.08 -8.71 4.87
N THR A 238 3.42 -8.70 4.99
CA THR A 238 4.10 -8.17 6.18
C THR A 238 3.79 -6.68 6.32
N MET A 239 3.49 -6.26 7.54
CA MET A 239 3.18 -4.88 7.87
C MET A 239 4.48 -4.10 8.11
N ILE A 240 4.58 -2.93 7.49
CA ILE A 240 5.67 -1.98 7.66
C ILE A 240 5.19 -0.93 8.66
N CYS A 241 5.89 -0.76 9.77
CA CYS A 241 5.50 0.08 10.88
C CYS A 241 6.57 1.12 11.21
N VAL A 242 6.11 2.27 11.68
CA VAL A 242 6.96 3.37 12.15
C VAL A 242 7.57 3.00 13.51
N PRO A 243 8.90 3.10 13.67
CA PRO A 243 9.56 2.87 14.95
C PRO A 243 9.31 4.04 15.91
N ALA A 244 9.17 3.72 17.21
CA ALA A 244 9.11 4.71 18.26
C ALA A 244 10.52 5.15 18.70
N LYS A 245 10.61 6.28 19.42
CA LYS A 245 11.88 6.78 19.99
C LYS A 245 12.56 5.74 20.90
N GLU A 246 11.77 4.97 21.64
CA GLU A 246 12.24 3.89 22.51
C GLU A 246 12.95 2.77 21.74
N ASP A 247 12.47 2.46 20.54
CA ASP A 247 12.98 1.37 19.72
C ASP A 247 14.43 1.69 19.27
N PHE A 248 14.71 2.96 18.95
CA PHE A 248 16.06 3.45 18.62
C PHE A 248 17.00 3.46 19.82
N LEU A 249 16.52 3.87 21.00
CA LEU A 249 17.30 3.83 22.23
C LEU A 249 17.68 2.40 22.62
N GLN A 250 16.79 1.44 22.39
CA GLN A 250 17.08 0.03 22.66
C GLN A 250 18.06 -0.56 21.64
N LEU A 251 17.91 -0.21 20.35
CA LEU A 251 18.82 -0.67 19.30
C LEU A 251 20.24 -0.12 19.45
N SER A 252 20.39 1.13 19.92
CA SER A 252 21.69 1.74 20.19
C SER A 252 22.37 1.15 21.43
N ARG A 253 21.58 0.71 22.44
CA ARG A 253 22.09 0.02 23.63
C ARG A 253 22.53 -1.41 23.35
N ASP A 254 21.73 -2.17 22.59
CA ASP A 254 22.00 -3.56 22.27
C ASP A 254 21.92 -3.80 20.76
N GLN A 255 23.08 -4.09 20.16
CA GLN A 255 23.19 -4.36 18.73
C GLN A 255 22.50 -5.67 18.31
N LEU A 256 22.25 -6.60 19.25
CA LEU A 256 21.56 -7.86 19.02
C LEU A 256 20.05 -7.76 19.22
N TYR A 257 19.56 -6.58 19.59
CA TYR A 257 18.13 -6.34 19.80
C TYR A 257 17.34 -6.61 18.51
N CYS A 258 16.40 -7.56 18.60
CA CYS A 258 15.60 -7.99 17.45
C CYS A 258 14.45 -7.03 17.15
N GLY A 259 14.01 -6.24 18.13
CA GLY A 259 12.84 -5.37 18.08
C GLY A 259 11.82 -5.72 19.17
N PRO A 260 10.83 -4.84 19.40
CA PRO A 260 9.82 -5.06 20.43
C PRO A 260 8.84 -6.18 20.04
N GLN A 261 8.09 -6.68 21.02
CA GLN A 261 6.99 -7.62 20.79
C GLN A 261 5.65 -6.90 20.94
N GLU A 262 4.75 -7.11 19.97
CA GLU A 262 3.38 -6.60 20.01
C GLU A 262 2.58 -7.29 21.14
N PRO A 263 1.84 -6.53 21.97
CA PRO A 263 0.90 -7.11 22.92
C PRO A 263 -0.22 -7.89 22.22
N LYS A 264 -0.74 -8.91 22.89
CA LYS A 264 -1.86 -9.69 22.35
C LYS A 264 -3.15 -8.88 22.39
N HIS A 265 -3.83 -8.81 21.27
CA HIS A 265 -5.11 -8.12 21.12
C HIS A 265 -6.26 -8.97 21.67
N SER A 266 -7.28 -8.33 22.22
CA SER A 266 -8.50 -9.01 22.65
C SER A 266 -9.32 -9.45 21.43
N ASP A 267 -9.90 -10.65 21.49
CA ASP A 267 -10.73 -11.19 20.40
C ASP A 267 -12.23 -11.07 20.77
N PRO A 268 -12.93 -10.00 20.34
CA PRO A 268 -14.34 -9.80 20.65
C PRO A 268 -15.25 -10.76 19.87
N PHE A 269 -14.75 -11.40 18.81
CA PHE A 269 -15.54 -12.26 17.93
C PHE A 269 -15.61 -13.69 18.45
N LYS A 270 -14.65 -14.14 19.26
CA LYS A 270 -14.64 -15.48 19.84
C LYS A 270 -15.92 -15.82 20.60
N SER A 271 -16.42 -14.90 21.44
CA SER A 271 -17.64 -15.10 22.22
C SER A 271 -18.89 -15.11 21.32
N LYS A 272 -18.95 -14.21 20.33
CA LYS A 272 -20.03 -14.14 19.34
C LYS A 272 -20.14 -15.43 18.53
N ILE A 273 -19.01 -15.97 18.06
CA ILE A 273 -18.95 -17.23 17.32
C ILE A 273 -19.41 -18.40 18.19
N ARG A 274 -19.01 -18.45 19.47
CA ARG A 274 -19.46 -19.49 20.39
C ARG A 274 -20.99 -19.46 20.57
N LYS A 275 -21.56 -18.29 20.85
CA LYS A 275 -23.02 -18.10 20.98
C LYS A 275 -23.76 -18.51 19.70
N GLN A 276 -23.25 -18.15 18.53
CA GLN A 276 -23.85 -18.52 17.25
C GLN A 276 -23.82 -20.05 17.00
N LYS A 277 -22.73 -20.73 17.40
CA LYS A 277 -22.64 -22.20 17.32
C LYS A 277 -23.63 -22.88 18.27
N GLU A 278 -23.77 -22.36 19.48
CA GLU A 278 -24.75 -22.86 20.46
C GLU A 278 -26.18 -22.67 19.94
N LYS A 279 -26.52 -21.48 19.40
CA LYS A 279 -27.82 -21.21 18.77
C LYS A 279 -28.12 -22.17 17.61
N ARG A 280 -27.18 -22.34 16.67
CA ARG A 280 -27.32 -23.29 15.55
C ARG A 280 -27.49 -24.75 16.00
N LYS A 281 -26.88 -25.13 17.13
CA LYS A 281 -27.05 -26.47 17.70
C LYS A 281 -28.45 -26.66 18.27
N ILE A 282 -29.02 -25.62 18.88
CA ILE A 282 -30.39 -25.63 19.41
C ILE A 282 -31.41 -25.67 18.25
N GLU A 283 -31.27 -24.81 17.25
CA GLU A 283 -32.13 -24.78 16.06
C GLU A 283 -32.12 -26.13 15.32
N LYS A 284 -30.95 -26.76 15.17
CA LYS A 284 -30.87 -28.11 14.58
C LYS A 284 -31.62 -29.18 15.36
N ARG A 285 -31.61 -29.11 16.69
CA ARG A 285 -32.37 -30.06 17.53
C ARG A 285 -33.87 -29.83 17.40
N GLN A 286 -34.30 -28.57 17.42
CA GLN A 286 -35.71 -28.19 17.26
C GLN A 286 -36.25 -28.58 15.88
N ASN A 287 -35.50 -28.32 14.80
CA ASN A 287 -35.90 -28.72 13.45
C ASN A 287 -35.92 -30.24 13.28
N GLN A 288 -35.05 -30.98 13.98
CA GLN A 288 -35.03 -32.44 13.95
C GLN A 288 -36.18 -33.07 14.74
N GLU A 289 -36.71 -32.38 15.76
CA GLU A 289 -37.93 -32.76 16.48
C GLU A 289 -39.19 -32.41 15.67
N CYS A 290 -39.22 -31.28 14.95
CA CYS A 290 -40.34 -30.91 14.08
C CYS A 290 -40.41 -31.71 12.76
N ALA A 291 -39.28 -32.11 12.17
CA ALA A 291 -39.25 -32.88 10.91
C ALA A 291 -39.80 -34.32 11.03
N VAL A 292 -40.01 -34.82 12.25
CA VAL A 292 -40.71 -36.10 12.48
C VAL A 292 -42.25 -35.92 12.38
N SER A 293 -42.74 -34.68 12.27
CA SER A 293 -44.17 -34.34 12.32
C SER A 293 -44.77 -33.94 10.95
N GLU A 294 -43.98 -33.40 10.03
CA GLU A 294 -44.49 -32.90 8.74
C GLU A 294 -43.53 -33.20 7.59
N GLY A 295 -44.08 -33.78 6.51
CA GLY A 295 -43.36 -34.16 5.30
C GLY A 295 -43.18 -33.00 4.32
N LEU A 296 -41.98 -32.96 3.72
CA LEU A 296 -41.59 -32.34 2.45
C LEU A 296 -41.78 -30.82 2.27
N ALA A 297 -40.67 -30.09 2.40
CA ALA A 297 -40.28 -29.04 1.45
C ALA A 297 -38.75 -28.84 1.53
N GLU A 298 -38.02 -29.19 0.47
CA GLU A 298 -36.65 -28.72 0.28
C GLU A 298 -36.71 -27.29 -0.26
N GLU A 299 -36.27 -26.33 0.56
CA GLU A 299 -35.89 -25.00 0.07
C GLU A 299 -34.37 -24.92 -0.04
N ASP A 300 -33.92 -24.46 -1.21
CA ASP A 300 -32.53 -24.13 -1.54
C ASP A 300 -31.92 -23.16 -0.52
N PRO A 301 -30.65 -23.34 -0.12
CA PRO A 301 -29.99 -22.44 0.81
C PRO A 301 -29.64 -21.13 0.09
N THR A 302 -30.59 -20.18 0.11
CA THR A 302 -30.34 -18.76 -0.12
C THR A 302 -29.13 -18.31 0.69
N ALA A 303 -28.29 -17.48 0.07
CA ALA A 303 -26.99 -17.03 0.59
C ALA A 303 -27.11 -16.29 1.94
N GLY A 304 -27.15 -17.06 3.03
CA GLY A 304 -27.19 -16.52 4.38
C GLY A 304 -25.92 -15.71 4.73
N PRO A 305 -25.97 -14.88 5.79
CA PRO A 305 -24.83 -14.07 6.22
C PRO A 305 -23.57 -14.93 6.37
N ARG A 306 -22.52 -14.61 5.59
CA ARG A 306 -21.23 -15.32 5.61
C ARG A 306 -20.78 -15.49 7.06
N ALA A 307 -20.74 -16.74 7.53
CA ALA A 307 -20.45 -17.01 8.94
C ALA A 307 -19.07 -16.45 9.33
N PRO A 308 -18.95 -15.69 10.43
CA PRO A 308 -17.68 -15.13 10.87
C PRO A 308 -16.68 -16.27 11.12
N THR A 309 -15.54 -16.19 10.42
CA THR A 309 -14.53 -17.23 10.50
C THR A 309 -13.63 -16.96 11.71
N LEU A 310 -13.55 -17.91 12.65
CA LEU A 310 -12.75 -17.76 13.86
C LEU A 310 -11.30 -17.40 13.54
N GLY A 311 -10.82 -16.32 14.16
CA GLY A 311 -9.46 -15.80 13.99
C GLY A 311 -9.29 -14.81 12.84
N LEU A 312 -10.36 -14.45 12.14
CA LEU A 312 -10.38 -13.35 11.18
C LEU A 312 -11.28 -12.22 11.69
N TRP A 313 -10.88 -10.99 11.38
CA TRP A 313 -11.73 -9.83 11.62
C TRP A 313 -13.02 -9.96 10.81
N SER A 314 -14.15 -9.67 11.45
CA SER A 314 -15.48 -9.73 10.82
C SER A 314 -16.13 -8.36 10.93
N GLY A 315 -16.37 -7.71 9.79
CA GLY A 315 -16.96 -6.37 9.73
C GLY A 315 -16.04 -5.35 9.04
N PRO A 316 -16.45 -4.06 8.98
CA PRO A 316 -15.59 -3.01 8.47
C PRO A 316 -14.29 -2.95 9.28
N LEU A 317 -13.20 -2.65 8.59
CA LEU A 317 -11.90 -2.50 9.25
C LEU A 317 -11.91 -1.21 10.08
N PRO A 318 -11.43 -1.25 11.33
CA PRO A 318 -11.16 -0.03 12.09
C PRO A 318 -9.99 0.72 11.43
N ASN A 319 -9.68 1.91 11.95
CA ASN A 319 -8.50 2.66 11.52
C ASN A 319 -7.26 1.76 11.56
N VAL A 320 -6.70 1.50 10.38
CA VAL A 320 -5.66 0.50 10.15
C VAL A 320 -4.32 1.00 10.71
N THR A 321 -4.11 2.31 10.67
CA THR A 321 -2.87 2.95 11.14
C THR A 321 -2.70 2.93 12.65
N SER A 322 -3.79 3.03 13.44
CA SER A 322 -3.76 3.05 14.92
C SER A 322 -4.10 1.71 15.58
N HIS A 323 -4.37 0.66 14.82
CA HIS A 323 -4.82 -0.61 15.40
C HIS A 323 -3.76 -1.28 16.28
N CYS A 324 -2.49 -1.15 15.92
CA CYS A 324 -1.37 -1.79 16.62
C CYS A 324 -0.59 -0.77 17.43
N SER A 325 0.28 -1.27 18.31
CA SER A 325 1.08 -0.40 19.18
C SER A 325 2.02 0.52 18.39
N ARG A 326 2.43 0.11 17.18
CA ARG A 326 3.27 0.90 16.26
C ARG A 326 2.42 1.30 15.06
N VAL A 327 2.60 2.54 14.61
CA VAL A 327 1.81 3.11 13.51
C VAL A 327 2.13 2.39 12.21
N LEU A 328 1.11 1.95 11.49
CA LEU A 328 1.29 1.28 10.21
C LEU A 328 1.60 2.28 9.08
N LEU A 329 2.69 2.03 8.36
CA LEU A 329 3.19 2.84 7.25
C LEU A 329 2.85 2.23 5.88
N GLY A 330 2.83 0.91 5.77
CA GLY A 330 2.66 0.22 4.49
C GLY A 330 2.66 -1.29 4.60
N PHE A 331 2.70 -1.98 3.46
CA PHE A 331 2.71 -3.44 3.38
C PHE A 331 3.73 -3.96 2.36
N VAL A 332 4.21 -5.16 2.63
CA VAL A 332 5.07 -5.94 1.74
C VAL A 332 4.20 -6.75 0.78
N THR A 333 4.46 -6.65 -0.53
CA THR A 333 3.82 -7.50 -1.54
C THR A 333 4.64 -8.77 -1.75
N GLN A 334 5.96 -8.63 -1.90
CA GLN A 334 6.89 -9.74 -2.08
C GLN A 334 7.96 -9.72 -1.00
N GLY A 335 8.16 -10.82 -0.30
CA GLY A 335 9.18 -10.96 0.73
C GLY A 335 9.73 -12.37 0.76
N ASP A 336 11.06 -12.50 0.78
CA ASP A 336 11.76 -13.76 0.96
C ASP A 336 13.20 -13.52 1.42
N PHE A 337 13.93 -14.60 1.69
CA PHE A 337 15.37 -14.54 1.87
C PHE A 337 16.10 -14.38 0.53
N SER A 338 16.89 -13.31 0.39
CA SER A 338 17.69 -13.05 -0.80
C SER A 338 19.03 -13.76 -0.70
N MET A 339 19.26 -14.71 -1.60
CA MET A 339 20.56 -15.37 -1.72
C MET A 339 21.64 -14.44 -2.29
N ALA A 340 21.25 -13.37 -2.99
CA ALA A 340 22.19 -12.40 -3.56
C ALA A 340 22.86 -11.53 -2.48
N VAL A 341 22.10 -11.16 -1.44
CA VAL A 341 22.61 -10.34 -0.33
C VAL A 341 22.96 -11.19 0.90
N GLY A 342 22.32 -12.35 1.07
CA GLY A 342 22.47 -13.18 2.27
C GLY A 342 21.64 -12.70 3.45
N CYS A 343 20.56 -11.95 3.20
CA CYS A 343 19.63 -11.47 4.22
C CYS A 343 18.19 -11.49 3.69
N GLY A 344 17.21 -11.31 4.59
CA GLY A 344 15.82 -11.14 4.16
C GLY A 344 15.63 -9.81 3.43
N GLU A 345 15.08 -9.89 2.22
CA GLU A 345 14.73 -8.72 1.42
C GLU A 345 13.25 -8.76 1.05
N ALA A 346 12.65 -7.59 1.04
CA ALA A 346 11.26 -7.41 0.69
C ALA A 346 11.07 -6.23 -0.27
N LEU A 347 10.04 -6.35 -1.08
CA LEU A 347 9.48 -5.28 -1.88
C LEU A 347 8.09 -4.98 -1.34
N GLY A 348 7.80 -3.71 -1.12
CA GLY A 348 6.51 -3.28 -0.59
C GLY A 348 6.16 -1.89 -1.04
N PHE A 349 4.98 -1.44 -0.61
CA PHE A 349 4.50 -0.09 -0.83
C PHE A 349 4.21 0.57 0.51
N VAL A 350 4.59 1.84 0.59
CA VAL A 350 4.34 2.70 1.75
C VAL A 350 3.57 3.94 1.32
N SER A 351 2.78 4.51 2.24
CA SER A 351 2.16 5.80 2.00
C SER A 351 3.22 6.89 1.92
N LEU A 352 3.14 7.76 0.92
CA LEU A 352 4.03 8.91 0.79
C LEU A 352 3.88 9.86 1.99
N THR A 353 2.64 10.12 2.41
CA THR A 353 2.30 10.93 3.60
C THR A 353 2.98 10.41 4.85
N GLY A 354 2.76 9.12 5.17
CA GLY A 354 3.39 8.50 6.33
C GLY A 354 4.92 8.41 6.24
N LEU A 355 5.47 8.26 5.03
CA LEU A 355 6.92 8.21 4.84
C LEU A 355 7.56 9.56 5.17
N LEU A 356 6.96 10.67 4.68
CA LEU A 356 7.48 12.01 4.95
C LEU A 356 7.31 12.43 6.41
N ASP A 357 6.19 12.07 7.05
CA ASP A 357 5.96 12.27 8.48
C ASP A 357 7.02 11.53 9.33
N MET A 358 7.26 10.27 8.99
CA MET A 358 8.31 9.46 9.63
C MET A 358 9.70 10.06 9.43
N LEU A 359 10.09 10.40 8.19
CA LEU A 359 11.43 10.95 7.90
C LEU A 359 11.68 12.29 8.60
N SER A 360 10.63 13.10 8.76
CA SER A 360 10.70 14.39 9.47
C SER A 360 10.85 14.19 10.99
N SER A 361 10.27 13.12 11.53
CA SER A 361 10.32 12.78 12.95
C SER A 361 11.59 12.01 13.37
N GLN A 362 12.28 11.36 12.43
CA GLN A 362 13.45 10.53 12.69
C GLN A 362 14.76 11.34 12.80
N PRO A 363 15.70 10.93 13.67
CA PRO A 363 17.02 11.53 13.71
C PRO A 363 17.79 11.22 12.42
N ALA A 364 18.63 12.14 11.99
CA ALA A 364 19.29 12.07 10.68
C ALA A 364 20.15 10.80 10.48
N ALA A 365 20.69 10.22 11.56
CA ALA A 365 21.52 9.01 11.52
C ALA A 365 20.70 7.74 11.22
N GLU A 366 19.45 7.70 11.67
CA GLU A 366 18.59 6.51 11.64
C GLU A 366 17.49 6.62 10.58
N ARG A 367 17.55 7.65 9.71
CA ARG A 367 16.63 7.82 8.60
C ARG A 367 16.55 6.56 7.75
N GLY A 368 15.31 6.22 7.40
CA GLY A 368 14.98 5.03 6.62
C GLY A 368 14.98 3.74 7.44
N LEU A 369 15.19 3.78 8.75
CA LEU A 369 14.99 2.61 9.60
C LEU A 369 13.50 2.44 9.92
N VAL A 370 12.98 1.23 9.75
CA VAL A 370 11.58 0.87 10.01
C VAL A 370 11.45 -0.47 10.70
N LEU A 371 10.26 -0.76 11.20
CA LEU A 371 9.91 -2.06 11.76
C LEU A 371 9.06 -2.85 10.77
N LEU A 372 9.34 -4.15 10.64
CA LEU A 372 8.54 -5.12 9.91
C LEU A 372 7.92 -6.10 10.89
N ARG A 373 6.64 -6.39 10.72
CA ARG A 373 5.95 -7.43 11.47
C ARG A 373 5.13 -8.31 10.54
N PRO A 374 5.46 -9.61 10.43
CA PRO A 374 4.70 -10.52 9.60
C PRO A 374 3.34 -10.82 10.25
N PRO A 375 2.29 -11.11 9.45
CA PRO A 375 0.92 -11.21 9.94
C PRO A 375 0.70 -12.34 10.97
N ALA A 376 1.54 -13.38 10.92
CA ALA A 376 1.49 -14.54 11.79
C ALA A 376 2.36 -14.42 13.06
N SER A 377 3.06 -13.30 13.29
CA SER A 377 3.96 -13.10 14.43
C SER A 377 3.67 -11.80 15.17
N LEU A 378 4.00 -11.77 16.46
CA LEU A 378 3.99 -10.56 17.29
C LEU A 378 5.34 -9.83 17.25
N GLN A 379 6.39 -10.45 16.73
CA GLN A 379 7.75 -9.90 16.78
C GLN A 379 7.95 -8.84 15.69
N TYR A 380 8.29 -7.62 16.09
CA TYR A 380 8.81 -6.61 15.18
C TYR A 380 10.28 -6.86 14.88
N ARG A 381 10.70 -6.59 13.65
CA ARG A 381 12.09 -6.71 13.18
C ARG A 381 12.52 -5.44 12.46
N PHE A 382 13.72 -4.96 12.75
CA PHE A 382 14.25 -3.80 12.05
C PHE A 382 14.62 -4.09 10.59
N ALA A 383 14.21 -3.20 9.70
CA ALA A 383 14.59 -3.17 8.30
C ALA A 383 14.99 -1.76 7.89
N ARG A 384 15.77 -1.66 6.81
CA ARG A 384 16.08 -0.38 6.16
C ARG A 384 15.27 -0.25 4.89
N ILE A 385 14.62 0.90 4.72
CA ILE A 385 13.99 1.33 3.49
C ILE A 385 15.07 1.88 2.55
N ALA A 386 15.02 1.44 1.31
CA ALA A 386 15.67 2.10 0.19
C ALA A 386 14.65 2.30 -0.95
N ILE A 387 14.81 3.39 -1.69
CA ILE A 387 14.03 3.68 -2.89
C ILE A 387 15.01 3.64 -4.05
N GLU A 388 15.02 2.52 -4.77
CA GLU A 388 15.84 2.35 -5.98
C GLU A 388 15.05 2.85 -7.20
N VAL A 389 15.70 3.64 -8.06
CA VAL A 389 15.07 4.39 -9.18
C VAL A 389 15.71 4.08 -10.52
#